data_AF-A0A064CQJ8-F1
#
_entry.id   AF-A0A064CQJ8-F1
#
_cell.length_a   1.000
_cell.length_b   1.000
_cell.length_c   1.000
_cell.angle_alpha   90.00
_cell.angle_beta   90.00
_cell.angle_gamma   90.00
#
_symmetry.space_group_name_H-M   'P 1'
#
loop_
_entity.id
_entity.type
_entity.pdbx_description
1 polymer ?
#
loop_
_entity_poly.entity_id
_entity_poly.type
_entity_poly.pdbx_seq_one_letter_code
_entity_poly.pdbx_strand_id
1 'polypeptide(L)'
;MTTITAHHADDDALQDRYEGVPLPAGALSGTPWTEDRDGSIARGFSGTSRVVTPTVRLWIAGDQASDGRVVDRRAYIHIKSEGFDPDALDVAGLRRLAAACTAAADEIDSLGTA
;
A
#
# COMPACT_ATOMS: atom_id res chain seq x y z
N MET A 1 30.03 22.99 -7.78
CA MET A 1 29.69 21.56 -7.92
C MET A 1 29.49 21.04 -6.52
N THR A 2 28.25 21.08 -6.03
CA THR A 2 27.92 20.76 -4.63
C THR A 2 27.57 19.28 -4.57
N THR A 3 28.40 18.49 -3.90
CA THR A 3 28.18 17.06 -3.69
C THR A 3 26.96 16.89 -2.78
N ILE A 4 25.87 16.35 -3.32
CA ILE A 4 24.66 16.02 -2.55
C ILE A 4 24.87 14.60 -2.02
N THR A 5 25.28 14.49 -0.76
CA THR A 5 25.26 13.22 -0.02
C THR A 5 23.82 12.93 0.34
N ALA A 6 23.19 11.96 -0.32
CA ALA A 6 21.93 11.41 0.15
C ALA A 6 22.21 10.72 1.50
N HIS A 7 21.75 11.32 2.60
CA HIS A 7 21.68 10.68 3.91
C HIS A 7 20.68 9.53 3.83
N HIS A 8 21.12 8.37 3.35
CA HIS A 8 20.49 7.12 3.76
C HIS A 8 20.92 6.95 5.21
N ALA A 9 20.07 7.34 6.15
CA ALA A 9 20.19 6.79 7.50
C ALA A 9 20.28 5.26 7.34
N ASP A 10 21.13 4.62 8.15
CA ASP A 10 21.31 3.18 8.12
C ASP A 10 19.94 2.51 8.30
N ASP A 11 19.40 1.86 7.26
CA ASP A 11 18.01 1.37 7.25
C ASP A 11 17.75 0.43 8.44
N ASP A 12 18.77 -0.30 8.88
CA ASP A 12 18.76 -1.17 10.07
C ASP A 12 18.54 -0.36 11.36
N ALA A 13 19.20 0.79 11.51
CA ALA A 13 19.03 1.65 12.68
C ALA A 13 17.63 2.29 12.73
N LEU A 14 16.99 2.52 11.59
CA LEU A 14 15.58 2.93 11.53
C LEU A 14 14.66 1.78 11.92
N GLN A 15 14.96 0.54 11.49
CA GLN A 15 14.15 -0.61 11.86
C GLN A 15 14.18 -0.83 13.38
N ASP A 16 15.37 -0.85 13.99
CA ASP A 16 15.53 -1.03 15.43
C ASP A 16 14.81 0.07 16.23
N ARG A 17 14.87 1.31 15.76
CA ARG A 17 14.24 2.46 16.43
C ARG A 17 12.72 2.37 16.48
N TYR A 18 12.09 1.79 15.46
CA TYR A 18 10.64 1.77 15.29
C TYR A 18 10.03 0.37 15.26
N GLU A 19 10.78 -0.67 15.68
CA GLU A 19 10.32 -2.06 15.79
C GLU A 19 9.05 -2.17 16.65
N GLY A 20 8.95 -1.35 17.71
CA GLY A 20 7.81 -1.33 18.62
C GLY A 20 6.54 -0.67 18.08
N VAL A 21 6.57 -0.05 16.89
CA VAL A 21 5.40 0.61 16.30
C VAL A 21 4.54 -0.45 15.59
N PRO A 22 3.33 -0.78 16.10
CA PRO A 22 2.51 -1.82 15.51
C PRO A 22 2.01 -1.42 14.14
N LEU A 23 1.72 -2.40 13.29
CA LEU A 23 1.03 -2.16 12.03
C LEU A 23 -0.38 -1.62 12.31
N PRO A 24 -0.93 -0.77 11.43
CA PRO A 24 -2.32 -0.32 11.56
C PRO A 24 -3.27 -1.51 11.60
N ALA A 25 -4.35 -1.41 12.38
CA ALA A 25 -5.36 -2.45 12.44
C ALA A 25 -5.85 -2.81 11.02
N GLY A 26 -5.84 -4.10 10.67
CA GLY A 26 -6.23 -4.61 9.35
C GLY A 26 -5.12 -4.64 8.29
N ALA A 27 -3.96 -4.02 8.55
CA ALA A 27 -2.79 -4.23 7.70
C ALA A 27 -2.25 -5.66 7.86
N LEU A 28 -1.87 -6.28 6.74
CA LEU A 28 -1.37 -7.66 6.70
C LEU A 28 0.17 -7.70 6.70
N SER A 29 0.82 -6.66 6.19
CA SER A 29 2.28 -6.53 6.17
C SER A 29 2.71 -5.07 6.09
N GLY A 30 3.97 -4.81 6.45
CA GLY A 30 4.65 -3.53 6.31
C GLY A 30 5.94 -3.66 5.50
N THR A 31 6.35 -2.59 4.83
CA THR A 31 7.71 -2.45 4.33
C THR A 31 8.63 -1.93 5.44
N PRO A 32 9.96 -1.97 5.25
CA PRO A 32 10.88 -1.28 6.15
C PRO A 32 10.55 0.20 6.31
N TRP A 33 10.90 0.76 7.47
CA TRP A 33 10.90 2.21 7.71
C TRP A 33 11.94 2.90 6.85
N THR A 34 11.56 4.04 6.28
CA THR A 34 12.42 4.89 5.44
C THR A 34 12.30 6.34 5.85
N GLU A 35 13.39 7.10 5.70
CA GLU A 35 13.40 8.55 5.85
C GLU A 35 13.17 9.22 4.49
N ASP A 36 12.13 10.04 4.40
CA ASP A 36 11.86 10.88 3.24
C ASP A 36 12.80 12.10 3.21
N ARG A 37 12.89 12.77 2.07
CA ARG A 37 13.81 13.91 1.87
C ARG A 37 13.57 15.06 2.85
N ASP A 38 12.37 15.19 3.39
CA ASP A 38 12.01 16.20 4.38
C ASP A 38 12.32 15.80 5.84
N GLY A 39 12.93 14.64 6.04
CA GLY A 39 13.27 14.08 7.35
C GLY A 39 12.10 13.37 8.04
N SER A 40 10.95 13.24 7.38
CA SER A 40 9.85 12.44 7.90
C SER A 40 10.16 10.95 7.79
N ILE A 41 9.76 10.17 8.79
CA ILE A 41 9.94 8.72 8.80
C ILE A 41 8.58 8.05 8.58
N ALA A 42 8.51 7.22 7.56
CA ALA A 42 7.32 6.46 7.21
C ALA A 42 7.66 5.03 6.79
N ARG A 43 6.66 4.15 6.81
CA ARG A 43 6.70 2.87 6.13
C ARG A 43 5.44 2.67 5.31
N GLY A 44 5.56 1.95 4.20
CA GLY A 44 4.40 1.43 3.50
C GLY A 44 3.79 0.25 4.28
N PHE A 45 2.50 0.02 4.09
CA PHE A 45 1.82 -1.19 4.53
C PHE A 45 0.85 -1.69 3.46
N SER A 46 0.53 -2.99 3.50
CA SER A 46 -0.43 -3.62 2.58
C SER A 46 -1.62 -4.20 3.36
N GLY A 47 -2.82 -3.96 2.84
CA GLY A 47 -4.06 -4.61 3.25
C GLY A 47 -4.36 -5.83 2.39
N THR A 48 -5.65 -6.09 2.13
CA THR A 48 -6.05 -7.25 1.33
C THR A 48 -5.75 -7.06 -0.17
N SER A 49 -5.62 -8.19 -0.88
CA SER A 49 -5.54 -8.23 -2.34
C SER A 49 -6.60 -9.16 -2.92
N ARG A 50 -7.19 -8.74 -4.04
CA ARG A 50 -8.30 -9.42 -4.73
C ARG A 50 -7.94 -9.62 -6.19
N VAL A 51 -8.10 -10.85 -6.67
CA VAL A 51 -8.05 -11.15 -8.10
C VAL A 51 -9.46 -10.93 -8.66
N VAL A 52 -9.62 -9.95 -9.53
CA VAL A 52 -10.91 -9.61 -10.17
C VAL A 52 -11.11 -10.50 -11.39
N THR A 53 -10.06 -10.60 -12.20
CA THR A 53 -9.88 -11.55 -13.30
C THR A 53 -8.44 -12.05 -13.30
N PRO A 54 -8.07 -13.07 -14.08
CA PRO A 54 -6.69 -13.56 -14.12
C PRO A 54 -5.63 -12.48 -14.38
N THR A 55 -5.99 -11.40 -15.08
CA THR A 55 -5.11 -10.29 -15.45
C THR A 55 -5.34 -9.02 -14.64
N VAL A 56 -6.49 -8.89 -13.95
CA VAL A 56 -6.84 -7.69 -13.18
C VAL A 56 -6.82 -8.00 -11.68
N ARG A 57 -5.97 -7.29 -10.95
CA ARG A 57 -5.84 -7.40 -9.49
C ARG A 57 -6.06 -6.04 -8.85
N LEU A 58 -6.76 -6.05 -7.72
CA LEU A 58 -6.91 -4.90 -6.84
C LEU A 58 -6.20 -5.20 -5.51
N TRP A 59 -5.51 -4.24 -4.92
CA TRP A 59 -5.02 -4.35 -3.53
C TRP A 59 -5.07 -3.00 -2.83
N ILE A 60 -5.07 -3.05 -1.50
CA ILE A 60 -5.02 -1.87 -0.65
C ILE A 60 -3.62 -1.73 -0.09
N ALA A 61 -3.13 -0.50 -0.05
CA ALA A 61 -1.89 -0.14 0.61
C ALA A 61 -2.00 1.27 1.18
N GLY A 62 -1.03 1.64 2.00
CA GLY A 62 -0.98 2.97 2.60
C GLY A 62 0.37 3.23 3.22
N ASP A 63 0.49 4.39 3.83
CA ASP A 63 1.71 4.86 4.48
C ASP A 63 1.42 5.14 5.97
N GLN A 64 2.31 4.70 6.85
CA GLN A 64 2.25 4.91 8.29
C GLN A 64 3.45 5.74 8.74
N ALA A 65 3.22 6.79 9.51
CA ALA A 65 4.27 7.59 10.12
C ALA A 65 4.85 6.89 11.37
N SER A 66 6.06 7.29 11.75
CA SER A 66 6.77 6.71 12.90
C SER A 66 6.08 6.91 14.27
N ASP A 67 5.16 7.87 14.37
CA ASP A 67 4.28 8.06 15.54
C ASP A 67 3.11 7.04 15.59
N GLY A 68 3.02 6.14 14.61
CA GLY A 68 2.00 5.12 14.47
C GLY A 68 0.78 5.56 13.67
N ARG A 69 0.65 6.84 13.32
CA ARG A 69 -0.50 7.38 12.57
C ARG A 69 -0.46 6.92 11.12
N VAL A 70 -1.63 6.54 10.58
CA VAL A 70 -1.79 6.33 9.14
C VAL A 70 -1.86 7.68 8.44
N VAL A 71 -0.97 7.91 7.48
CA VAL A 71 -0.84 9.16 6.72
C VAL A 71 -1.68 9.11 5.45
N ASP A 72 -1.67 7.97 4.75
CA ASP A 72 -2.42 7.77 3.52
C ASP A 72 -2.96 6.34 3.41
N ARG A 73 -4.06 6.17 2.67
CA ARG A 73 -4.67 4.89 2.33
C ARG A 73 -5.20 4.95 0.90
N ARG A 74 -4.88 3.95 0.10
CA ARG A 74 -5.22 3.93 -1.32
C ARG A 74 -5.44 2.51 -1.83
N ALA A 75 -6.31 2.38 -2.82
CA ALA A 75 -6.46 1.17 -3.61
C ALA A 75 -5.65 1.29 -4.89
N TYR A 76 -5.00 0.20 -5.28
CA TYR A 76 -4.29 0.07 -6.55
C TYR A 76 -4.96 -0.99 -7.39
N ILE A 77 -5.11 -0.68 -8.68
CA ILE A 77 -5.58 -1.64 -9.69
C ILE A 77 -4.42 -1.88 -10.65
N HIS A 78 -4.00 -3.14 -10.77
CA HIS A 78 -3.04 -3.57 -11.76
C HIS A 78 -3.72 -4.43 -12.80
N ILE A 79 -3.46 -4.09 -14.04
CA ILE A 79 -3.83 -4.87 -15.21
C ILE A 79 -2.51 -5.38 -15.78
N LYS A 80 -2.27 -6.69 -15.66
CA LYS A 80 -1.09 -7.34 -16.22
C LYS A 80 -1.09 -7.15 -17.73
N SER A 81 0.00 -6.60 -18.26
CA SER A 81 0.21 -6.48 -19.71
C SER A 81 0.57 -7.82 -20.35
N GLU A 82 1.36 -8.64 -19.66
CA GLU A 82 1.69 -10.00 -20.10
C GLU A 82 0.51 -10.94 -19.86
N GLY A 83 0.08 -11.63 -20.91
CA GLY A 83 -1.12 -12.47 -20.87
C GLY A 83 -2.41 -11.65 -20.77
N PHE A 84 -2.38 -10.36 -21.13
CA PHE A 84 -3.58 -9.53 -21.19
C PHE A 84 -4.60 -10.15 -22.14
N ASP A 85 -5.68 -10.66 -21.57
CA ASP A 85 -6.89 -11.03 -22.28
C ASP A 85 -7.67 -9.73 -22.56
N PRO A 86 -7.85 -9.32 -23.83
CA PRO A 86 -8.58 -8.09 -24.17
C PRO A 86 -10.04 -8.12 -23.68
N ASP A 87 -10.59 -9.30 -23.44
CA ASP A 87 -11.96 -9.49 -22.93
C ASP A 87 -12.00 -9.61 -21.40
N ALA A 88 -10.88 -9.46 -20.70
CA ALA A 88 -10.83 -9.50 -19.24
C ALA A 88 -11.71 -8.44 -18.56
N LEU A 89 -12.01 -7.34 -19.26
CA LEU A 89 -12.94 -6.31 -18.82
C LEU A 89 -14.17 -6.23 -19.73
N ASP A 90 -14.71 -7.39 -20.14
CA ASP A 90 -16.06 -7.48 -20.65
C ASP A 90 -17.11 -7.01 -19.62
N VAL A 91 -18.40 -7.06 -19.98
CA VAL A 91 -19.49 -6.62 -19.09
C VAL A 91 -19.44 -7.32 -17.72
N ALA A 92 -19.09 -8.61 -17.68
CA ALA A 92 -18.99 -9.35 -16.42
C ALA A 92 -17.72 -9.01 -15.63
N GLY A 93 -16.59 -8.79 -16.31
CA GLY A 93 -15.33 -8.32 -15.75
C GLY A 93 -15.46 -6.94 -15.13
N LEU A 94 -16.11 -6.00 -15.82
CA LEU A 94 -16.39 -4.65 -15.31
C LEU A 94 -17.27 -4.67 -14.06
N ARG A 95 -18.31 -5.50 -14.04
CA ARG A 95 -19.16 -5.67 -12.84
C ARG A 95 -18.39 -6.23 -11.66
N ARG A 96 -17.53 -7.23 -11.89
CA ARG A 96 -16.64 -7.78 -10.85
C ARG A 96 -15.66 -6.73 -10.34
N LEU A 97 -15.09 -5.91 -11.23
CA LEU A 97 -14.20 -4.82 -10.84
C LEU A 97 -14.94 -3.78 -10.00
N ALA A 98 -16.14 -3.36 -10.40
CA ALA A 98 -16.95 -2.41 -9.65
C ALA A 98 -17.28 -2.92 -8.23
N ALA A 99 -17.66 -4.20 -8.11
CA ALA A 99 -17.90 -4.82 -6.81
C ALA A 99 -16.61 -4.88 -5.95
N ALA A 100 -15.47 -5.22 -6.56
CA ALA A 100 -14.19 -5.22 -5.86
C ALA A 100 -13.76 -3.82 -5.40
N CYS A 101 -14.01 -2.78 -6.20
CA CYS A 101 -13.76 -1.39 -5.82
C CYS A 101 -14.66 -0.95 -4.65
N THR A 102 -15.94 -1.32 -4.67
CA THR A 102 -16.87 -1.00 -3.56
C THR A 102 -16.38 -1.64 -2.27
N ALA A 103 -16.08 -2.93 -2.29
CA ALA A 103 -15.55 -3.63 -1.12
C ALA A 103 -14.20 -3.08 -0.63
N ALA A 104 -13.36 -2.57 -1.54
CA ALA A 104 -12.10 -1.95 -1.18
C ALA A 104 -12.29 -0.56 -0.54
N ALA A 105 -13.27 0.21 -1.00
CA ALA A 105 -13.63 1.48 -0.38
C ALA A 105 -14.11 1.26 1.06
N ASP A 106 -15.01 0.29 1.28
CA ASP A 106 -15.51 -0.07 2.61
C ASP A 106 -14.36 -0.49 3.54
N GLU A 107 -13.39 -1.26 3.04
CA GLU A 107 -12.20 -1.65 3.80
C GLU A 107 -11.36 -0.42 4.17
N ILE A 108 -11.10 0.48 3.22
CA ILE A 108 -10.33 1.72 3.47
C ILE A 108 -11.00 2.58 4.54
N ASP A 109 -12.33 2.71 4.51
CA ASP A 109 -13.08 3.47 5.52
C ASP A 109 -13.00 2.82 6.92
N SER A 110 -12.93 1.49 6.98
CA SER A 110 -12.79 0.74 8.24
C SER A 110 -11.36 0.69 8.79
N LEU A 111 -10.33 0.83 7.95
CA LEU A 111 -8.93 0.68 8.35
C LEU A 111 -8.48 1.80 9.29
N GLY A 112 -8.20 1.48 10.56
CA GLY A 112 -7.74 2.45 11.55
C GLY A 112 -8.85 3.25 12.23
N THR A 113 -10.10 2.75 12.16
CA THR A 113 -11.14 3.11 13.13
C THR A 113 -11.19 2.02 14.21
N ALA A 114 -10.47 2.24 15.32
CA ALA A 114 -10.54 1.44 16.53
C ALA A 114 -10.47 2.35 17.76
#